data_AF-A0A671VWZ1-F1
#
_entry.id   AF-A0A671VWZ1-F1
#
_cell.length_a   1.000
_cell.length_b   1.000
_cell.length_c   1.000
_cell.angle_alpha   90.00
_cell.angle_beta   90.00
_cell.angle_gamma   90.00
#
_symmetry.space_group_name_H-M   'P 1'
#
loop_
_entity.id
_entity.type
_entity.pdbx_description
1 polymer ?
#
loop_
_entity_poly.entity_id
_entity_poly.type
_entity_poly.pdbx_seq_one_letter_code
_entity_poly.pdbx_strand_id
1 'polypeptide(L)'
;MFRNVLGRLVTDTVRVHRYVKSAPVIQRLTPTSVSVRSVSDVKDEVQQSFDASLLEFLVCPLSKKPLRYEAETNELINDELGIAYPIIGGIPNMIPQEARLIQKDTDTSTTPTQG
;
A
#
# COMPACT_ATOMS: atom_id res chain seq x y z
N MET A 1 47.29 3.48 26.25
CA MET A 1 48.43 3.07 25.40
C MET A 1 47.91 2.04 24.40
N PHE A 2 47.81 2.46 23.14
CA PHE A 2 47.39 1.65 22.00
C PHE A 2 48.39 0.52 21.72
N ARG A 3 47.88 -0.61 21.20
CA ARG A 3 48.44 -1.47 20.13
C ARG A 3 47.74 -2.84 20.19
N ASN A 4 46.72 -3.04 19.36
CA ASN A 4 46.80 -3.72 18.05
C ASN A 4 47.23 -5.18 18.17
N VAL A 5 46.35 -6.13 17.85
CA VAL A 5 46.55 -7.08 16.73
C VAL A 5 45.19 -7.55 16.20
N LEU A 6 45.08 -7.44 14.89
CA LEU A 6 44.01 -7.80 13.96
C LEU A 6 43.79 -9.32 13.92
N GLY A 7 42.56 -9.78 14.17
CA GLY A 7 42.19 -11.21 14.05
C GLY A 7 41.09 -11.40 13.02
N ARG A 8 41.48 -11.82 11.81
CA ARG A 8 40.59 -12.33 10.75
C ARG A 8 39.66 -13.41 11.31
N LEU A 9 38.34 -13.27 11.16
CA LEU A 9 37.47 -14.44 11.09
C LEU A 9 36.71 -14.43 9.77
N VAL A 10 37.23 -15.26 8.88
CA VAL A 10 36.64 -15.70 7.63
C VAL A 10 35.37 -16.48 7.93
N THR A 11 34.30 -16.21 7.20
CA THR A 11 33.07 -17.01 7.18
C THR A 11 33.40 -18.39 6.63
N ASP A 12 33.58 -19.35 7.53
CA ASP A 12 33.74 -20.74 7.13
C ASP A 12 32.37 -21.34 6.82
N THR A 13 32.18 -21.71 5.55
CA THR A 13 30.96 -22.34 5.06
C THR A 13 31.10 -23.84 5.25
N VAL A 14 30.41 -24.37 6.26
CA VAL A 14 30.36 -25.81 6.50
C VAL A 14 29.61 -26.48 5.34
N ARG A 15 30.34 -27.04 4.38
CA ARG A 15 29.81 -27.96 3.38
C ARG A 15 29.84 -29.38 3.93
N VAL A 16 28.68 -29.89 4.33
CA VAL A 16 28.51 -31.32 4.62
C VAL A 16 28.44 -32.08 3.28
N HIS A 17 29.50 -32.81 2.93
CA HIS A 17 29.51 -33.68 1.75
C HIS A 17 28.96 -35.06 2.14
N ARG A 18 27.63 -35.25 2.05
CA ARG A 18 27.04 -36.59 2.12
C ARG A 18 27.24 -37.29 0.78
N TYR A 19 28.15 -38.26 0.77
CA TYR A 19 28.33 -39.21 -0.32
C TYR A 19 27.12 -40.17 -0.34
N VAL A 20 26.28 -40.08 -1.37
CA VAL A 20 25.22 -41.04 -1.64
C VAL A 20 25.58 -41.85 -2.90
N LYS A 21 25.71 -43.17 -2.73
CA LYS A 21 25.84 -44.12 -3.84
C LYS A 21 24.46 -44.27 -4.48
N SER A 22 24.15 -43.50 -5.51
CA SER A 22 22.95 -43.73 -6.32
C SER A 22 23.29 -44.61 -7.53
N ALA A 23 22.70 -45.80 -7.55
CA ALA A 23 22.70 -46.66 -8.71
C ALA A 23 21.95 -45.98 -9.87
N PRO A 24 22.41 -46.09 -11.13
CA PRO A 24 21.73 -45.47 -12.26
C PRO A 24 20.51 -46.31 -12.64
N VAL A 25 19.35 -45.99 -12.07
CA VAL A 25 18.07 -46.36 -12.69
C VAL A 25 17.88 -45.36 -13.83
N ILE A 26 18.25 -45.76 -15.05
CA ILE A 26 17.93 -45.02 -16.26
C ILE A 26 16.42 -45.16 -16.49
N GLN A 27 15.63 -44.35 -15.79
CA GLN A 27 14.28 -44.03 -16.21
C GLN A 27 14.39 -42.86 -17.19
N ARG A 28 14.00 -43.15 -18.43
CA ARG A 28 14.00 -42.23 -19.56
C ARG A 28 12.95 -41.14 -19.29
N LEU A 29 13.34 -40.10 -18.56
CA LEU A 29 12.51 -38.91 -18.37
C LEU A 29 12.51 -38.14 -19.68
N THR A 30 11.43 -38.26 -20.45
CA THR A 30 11.14 -37.30 -21.50
C THR A 30 10.99 -35.93 -20.84
N PRO A 31 11.72 -34.90 -21.27
CA PRO A 31 11.54 -33.56 -20.72
C PRO A 31 10.17 -33.07 -21.18
N THR A 32 9.15 -33.21 -20.34
CA THR A 32 7.94 -32.40 -20.47
C THR A 32 8.36 -30.98 -20.20
N SER A 33 8.61 -30.24 -21.28
CA SER A 33 8.83 -28.80 -21.27
C SER A 33 7.62 -28.16 -20.62
N VAL A 34 7.78 -27.70 -19.38
CA VAL A 34 6.75 -26.94 -18.68
C VAL A 34 6.96 -25.49 -19.07
N SER A 35 6.02 -24.93 -19.84
CA SER A 35 6.04 -23.52 -20.18
C SER A 35 5.77 -22.71 -18.90
N VAL A 36 6.85 -22.16 -18.33
CA VAL A 36 6.74 -21.18 -17.26
C VAL A 36 6.13 -19.92 -17.88
N ARG A 37 4.95 -19.52 -17.40
CA ARG A 37 4.33 -18.27 -17.85
C ARG A 37 5.23 -17.12 -17.41
N SER A 38 5.87 -16.48 -18.37
CA SER A 38 6.59 -15.22 -18.18
C SER A 38 5.56 -14.16 -17.79
N VAL A 39 5.62 -13.67 -16.56
CA VAL A 39 4.94 -12.44 -16.13
C VAL A 39 5.72 -11.26 -16.66
N SER A 40 5.68 -11.09 -17.98
CA SER A 40 6.21 -9.90 -18.64
C SER A 40 5.16 -8.80 -18.50
N ASP A 41 5.49 -7.81 -17.67
CA ASP A 41 5.14 -6.40 -17.78
C ASP A 41 3.82 -6.09 -18.50
N VAL A 42 2.70 -6.24 -17.80
CA VAL A 42 1.52 -5.45 -18.14
C VAL A 42 1.77 -4.06 -17.58
N LYS A 43 2.11 -3.13 -18.47
CA LYS A 43 2.20 -1.70 -18.17
C LYS A 43 0.78 -1.19 -17.91
N ASP A 44 0.32 -1.36 -16.68
CA ASP A 44 -1.00 -0.97 -16.20
C ASP A 44 -1.00 0.53 -15.89
N GLU A 45 -0.81 1.35 -16.94
CA GLU A 45 -0.92 2.82 -16.85
C GLU A 45 -2.36 3.24 -17.06
N VAL A 46 -3.29 2.64 -16.31
CA VAL A 46 -4.63 3.20 -16.18
C VAL A 46 -4.59 4.11 -14.98
N GLN A 47 -4.61 5.43 -15.20
CA GLN A 47 -4.89 6.38 -14.13
C GLN A 47 -6.32 6.11 -13.64
N GLN A 48 -6.44 5.24 -12.63
CA GLN A 48 -7.71 4.84 -12.08
C GLN A 48 -8.32 6.04 -11.35
N SER A 49 -9.34 6.66 -11.95
CA SER A 49 -10.16 7.65 -11.26
C SER A 49 -10.99 6.95 -10.18
N PHE A 50 -11.21 7.63 -9.04
CA PHE A 50 -12.10 7.12 -7.99
C PHE A 50 -13.54 7.05 -8.48
N ASP A 51 -14.21 5.93 -8.18
CA ASP A 51 -15.60 5.70 -8.54
C ASP A 51 -16.52 6.17 -7.40
N ALA A 52 -17.29 7.23 -7.67
CA ALA A 52 -18.23 7.81 -6.71
C ALA A 52 -19.37 6.85 -6.33
N SER A 53 -19.68 5.83 -7.13
CA SER A 53 -20.68 4.81 -6.77
C SER A 53 -20.27 4.00 -5.53
N LEU A 54 -18.98 3.97 -5.19
CA LEU A 54 -18.48 3.31 -3.98
C LEU A 54 -18.86 4.03 -2.69
N LEU A 55 -19.24 5.32 -2.77
CA LEU A 55 -19.61 6.12 -1.59
C LEU A 55 -20.80 5.54 -0.83
N GLU A 56 -21.69 4.79 -1.50
CA GLU A 56 -22.83 4.12 -0.85
C GLU A 56 -22.39 3.07 0.17
N PHE A 57 -21.20 2.48 -0.02
CA PHE A 57 -20.64 1.45 0.85
C PHE A 57 -19.53 1.96 1.78
N LEU A 58 -18.96 3.14 1.48
CA LEU A 58 -17.83 3.69 2.20
C LEU A 58 -18.27 4.56 3.40
N VAL A 59 -17.60 4.34 4.53
CA VAL A 59 -17.81 5.11 5.77
C VAL A 59 -16.48 5.53 6.37
N CYS A 60 -16.50 6.61 7.16
CA CYS A 60 -15.35 7.09 7.92
C CYS A 60 -14.88 6.02 8.93
N PRO A 61 -13.56 5.73 9.03
CA PRO A 61 -13.03 4.72 9.94
C PRO A 61 -13.22 5.10 11.41
N LEU A 62 -13.32 6.41 11.69
CA LEU A 62 -13.48 6.96 13.04
C LEU A 62 -14.95 7.10 13.44
N SER A 63 -15.73 7.87 12.68
CA SER A 63 -17.13 8.19 13.04
C SER A 63 -18.16 7.16 12.56
N LYS A 64 -17.76 6.25 11.64
CA LYS A 64 -18.66 5.30 10.96
C LYS A 64 -19.80 5.97 10.18
N LYS A 65 -19.66 7.27 9.87
CA LYS A 65 -20.61 8.04 9.07
C LYS A 65 -20.26 7.99 7.59
N PRO A 66 -21.22 8.27 6.69
CA PRO A 66 -20.95 8.45 5.27
C PRO A 66 -19.88 9.54 5.03
N LEU A 67 -19.18 9.41 3.90
CA LEU A 67 -18.18 10.37 3.45
C LEU A 67 -18.68 11.12 2.21
N ARG A 68 -18.23 12.35 2.03
CA ARG A 68 -18.48 13.15 0.83
C ARG A 68 -17.23 13.17 -0.03
N TYR A 69 -17.35 12.85 -1.31
CA TYR A 69 -16.23 12.96 -2.24
C TYR A 69 -16.11 14.41 -2.74
N GLU A 70 -14.89 14.93 -2.72
CA GLU A 70 -14.50 16.22 -3.28
C GLU A 70 -13.65 15.99 -4.52
N ALA A 71 -14.21 16.27 -5.69
CA ALA A 71 -13.55 15.98 -6.96
C ALA A 71 -12.40 16.96 -7.27
N GLU A 72 -12.46 18.18 -6.73
CA GLU A 72 -11.43 19.21 -6.95
C GLU A 72 -10.10 18.84 -6.27
N THR A 73 -10.17 18.36 -5.03
CA THR A 73 -8.99 17.94 -4.26
C THR A 73 -8.71 16.44 -4.32
N ASN A 74 -9.65 15.65 -4.87
CA ASN A 74 -9.63 14.20 -4.90
C ASN A 74 -9.53 13.59 -3.50
N GLU A 75 -10.46 13.98 -2.62
CA GLU A 75 -10.47 13.59 -1.20
C GLU A 75 -11.85 13.11 -0.75
N LEU A 76 -11.87 12.27 0.29
CA LEU A 76 -13.07 11.88 1.01
C LEU A 76 -13.19 12.66 2.31
N ILE A 77 -14.20 13.51 2.38
CA ILE A 77 -14.42 14.45 3.48
C ILE A 77 -15.41 13.87 4.49
N ASN A 78 -15.08 14.02 5.77
CA ASN A 78 -16.03 13.89 6.85
C ASN A 78 -16.34 15.28 7.44
N ASP A 79 -17.54 15.80 7.17
CA ASP A 79 -17.94 17.15 7.58
C ASP A 79 -18.19 17.28 9.11
N GLU A 80 -18.43 16.17 9.81
CA GLU A 80 -18.63 16.16 11.27
C GLU A 80 -17.31 16.39 12.03
N LEU A 81 -16.26 15.66 11.63
CA LEU A 81 -14.94 15.71 12.26
C LEU A 81 -14.04 16.79 11.63
N GLY A 82 -14.43 17.35 10.48
CA GLY A 82 -13.59 18.31 9.76
C GLY A 82 -12.27 17.70 9.31
N ILE A 83 -12.32 16.48 8.76
CA ILE A 83 -11.14 15.77 8.23
C ILE A 83 -11.36 15.32 6.79
N ALA A 84 -10.27 15.16 6.05
CA ALA A 84 -10.24 14.68 4.68
C ALA A 84 -9.22 13.54 4.52
N TYR A 85 -9.62 12.49 3.81
CA TYR A 85 -8.78 11.36 3.43
C TYR A 85 -8.39 11.48 1.95
N PRO A 86 -7.09 11.51 1.60
CA PRO A 86 -6.68 11.64 0.21
C PRO A 86 -6.90 10.37 -0.60
N ILE A 87 -7.19 10.51 -1.89
CA ILE A 87 -7.24 9.39 -2.84
C ILE A 87 -5.98 9.43 -3.70
N ILE A 88 -5.21 8.34 -3.67
CA ILE A 88 -3.93 8.23 -4.39
C ILE A 88 -4.02 7.05 -5.35
N GLY A 89 -3.90 7.32 -6.65
CA GLY A 89 -4.03 6.27 -7.68
C GLY A 89 -5.40 5.59 -7.71
N GLY A 90 -6.47 6.34 -7.38
CA GLY A 90 -7.84 5.81 -7.29
C GLY A 90 -8.14 5.04 -6.00
N ILE A 91 -7.16 4.88 -5.11
CA ILE A 91 -7.29 4.14 -3.85
C ILE A 91 -7.43 5.14 -2.69
N PRO A 92 -8.54 5.10 -1.92
CA PRO A 92 -8.70 5.92 -0.72
C PRO A 92 -7.69 5.54 0.37
N ASN A 93 -6.93 6.52 0.85
CA ASN A 93 -6.06 6.34 2.00
C ASN A 93 -6.81 6.63 3.30
N MET A 94 -7.37 5.58 3.89
CA MET A 94 -8.26 5.65 5.06
C MET A 94 -7.52 5.47 6.39
N ILE A 95 -6.24 5.86 6.47
CA ILE A 95 -5.44 5.79 7.70
C ILE A 95 -5.79 7.02 8.58
N PRO A 96 -6.33 6.83 9.81
CA PRO A 96 -6.75 7.95 10.65
C PRO A 96 -5.67 8.99 10.96
N GLN A 97 -4.42 8.56 11.08
CA GLN A 97 -3.26 9.41 11.37
C GLN A 97 -2.82 10.26 10.16
N GLU A 98 -3.19 9.84 8.96
CA GLU A 98 -2.85 10.54 7.71
C GLU A 98 -3.99 11.43 7.21
N ALA A 99 -5.13 11.44 7.91
CA ALA A 99 -6.24 12.32 7.62
C ALA A 99 -5.82 13.79 7.77
N ARG A 100 -6.09 14.60 6.75
CA ARG A 100 -5.82 16.04 6.79
C ARG A 100 -6.96 16.75 7.51
N LEU A 101 -6.64 17.71 8.38
CA LEU A 101 -7.65 18.62 8.92
C LEU A 101 -8.13 19.58 7.83
N ILE A 102 -9.43 19.80 7.76
CA ILE A 102 -10.05 20.85 6.95
C ILE A 102 -10.61 21.92 7.88
N GLN A 103 -10.27 23.18 7.63
CA GLN A 103 -10.89 24.29 8.34
C GLN A 103 -12.36 24.32 7.91
N LYS A 104 -13.26 24.22 8.88
CA LYS A 104 -14.67 24.43 8.63
C LYS A 104 -14.87 25.95 8.64
N ASP A 105 -14.96 26.56 7.46
CA ASP A 105 -15.31 27.97 7.33
C ASP A 105 -16.78 28.16 7.74
N THR A 106 -17.03 28.17 9.05
CA THR A 106 -18.33 28.50 9.63
C THR A 106 -18.51 30.01 9.69
N ASP A 107 -18.49 30.68 8.53
CA ASP A 107 -18.83 32.10 8.41
C ASP A 107 -19.92 32.27 7.35
N THR A 108 -21.17 31.99 7.72
CA THR A 108 -22.36 32.46 6.99
C THR A 108 -23.35 33.13 7.94
N SER A 109 -23.21 34.45 8.02
CA SER A 109 -24.25 35.47 8.16
C SER A 109 -25.37 35.26 9.20
N THR A 110 -25.18 35.78 10.41
CA THR A 110 -26.25 36.52 11.09
C THR A 110 -25.72 37.90 11.40
N THR A 111 -26.01 38.86 10.53
CA THR A 111 -25.92 40.29 10.85
C THR A 111 -26.94 40.58 11.93
N PRO A 112 -26.56 41.01 13.16
CA PRO A 112 -27.52 41.67 14.03
C PRO A 112 -27.74 43.06 13.42
N THR A 113 -28.86 43.25 12.71
CA THR A 113 -29.35 44.59 12.38
C THR A 113 -29.53 45.33 13.70
N GLN A 114 -28.71 46.37 13.90
CA GLN A 114 -28.77 47.27 15.04
C GLN A 114 -30.12 47.99 15.06
N GLY A 115 -30.70 48.09 16.26
CA GLY A 115 -31.82 48.98 16.57
C GLY A 115 -31.34 50.28 17.19
#